data_AF-L5ME64-F1
#
_entry.id   AF-L5ME64-F1
#
_cell.length_a   1.000
_cell.length_b   1.000
_cell.length_c   1.000
_cell.angle_alpha   90.00
_cell.angle_beta   90.00
_cell.angle_gamma   90.00
#
_symmetry.space_group_name_H-M   'P 1'
#
loop_
_entity.id
_entity.type
_entity.pdbx_description
1 polymer ?
#
loop_
_entity_poly.entity_id
_entity_poly.type
_entity_poly.pdbx_seq_one_letter_code
_entity_poly.pdbx_strand_id
1 'polypeptide(L)'
;MMWTPCDLPEFFNYLPLSSQNPVPIAQEYRSTIRHGAKLLHAFAEATVPKVTVITRKAYGGAYDVMSTKHLCGDTNYTWPTAEIAVMGAQASVDTISKGHENVEDARAEWISKCASPSPAAVRGFVGGIIQPISTRA
;
A
#
# COMPACT_ATOMS: atom_id res chain seq x y z
N MET A 1 -17.24 -32.04 -4.45
CA MET A 1 -16.15 -32.20 -5.42
C MET A 1 -15.82 -30.80 -5.93
N MET A 2 -14.53 -30.45 -6.01
CA MET A 2 -13.94 -29.28 -6.69
C MET A 2 -13.21 -28.23 -5.79
N TRP A 3 -11.97 -28.61 -5.44
CA TRP A 3 -10.71 -27.85 -5.24
C TRP A 3 -10.49 -26.90 -4.04
N THR A 4 -9.55 -27.34 -3.19
CA THR A 4 -8.87 -26.68 -2.07
C THR A 4 -7.62 -25.89 -2.52
N PRO A 5 -7.33 -24.70 -1.96
CA PRO A 5 -6.05 -23.99 -2.10
C PRO A 5 -5.12 -24.20 -0.88
N CYS A 6 -5.01 -25.44 -0.38
CA CYS A 6 -4.03 -25.80 0.64
C CYS A 6 -2.83 -26.47 -0.05
N ASP A 7 -1.73 -25.73 -0.22
CA ASP A 7 -0.33 -26.20 -0.17
C ASP A 7 0.64 -25.09 -0.64
N LEU A 8 0.52 -23.88 -0.07
CA LEU A 8 1.59 -22.87 -0.14
C LEU A 8 1.81 -22.27 1.25
N PRO A 9 2.99 -22.42 1.86
CA PRO A 9 3.37 -21.74 3.10
C PRO A 9 3.74 -20.25 2.89
N GLU A 10 3.21 -19.59 1.86
CA GLU A 10 3.53 -18.21 1.49
C GLU A 10 2.28 -17.33 1.55
N PHE A 11 2.25 -16.39 2.51
CA PHE A 11 1.17 -15.41 2.62
C PHE A 11 1.34 -14.33 1.53
N PHE A 12 0.64 -14.50 0.41
CA PHE A 12 0.64 -13.57 -0.72
C PHE A 12 -0.43 -12.48 -0.55
N ASN A 13 -0.02 -11.22 -0.40
CA ASN A 13 -0.93 -10.07 -0.30
C ASN A 13 -0.98 -9.27 -1.61
N TYR A 14 -2.18 -9.08 -2.17
CA TYR A 14 -2.44 -8.21 -3.33
C TYR A 14 -3.06 -6.87 -2.88
N LEU A 15 -2.42 -5.75 -3.24
CA LEU A 15 -2.78 -4.40 -2.76
C LEU A 15 -3.45 -3.51 -3.84
N PRO A 16 -4.79 -3.43 -3.85
CA PRO A 16 -5.50 -2.28 -4.38
C PRO A 16 -6.31 -1.57 -3.26
N LEU A 17 -5.63 -0.88 -2.33
CA LEU A 17 -6.30 -0.15 -1.24
C LEU A 17 -6.22 1.36 -1.46
N SER A 18 -7.32 1.96 -1.94
CA SER A 18 -7.51 3.40 -1.86
C SER A 18 -8.09 3.77 -0.49
N SER A 19 -7.23 4.07 0.48
CA SER A 19 -7.59 4.54 1.84
C SER A 19 -8.25 5.93 1.89
N GLN A 20 -8.89 6.40 0.81
CA GLN A 20 -9.27 7.81 0.66
C GLN A 20 -10.69 8.14 1.15
N ASN A 21 -11.49 7.15 1.51
CA ASN A 21 -12.84 7.42 2.01
C ASN A 21 -12.82 7.63 3.53
N PRO A 22 -13.45 8.70 4.06
CA PRO A 22 -13.56 8.90 5.49
C PRO A 22 -14.30 7.73 6.14
N VAL A 23 -13.82 7.31 7.31
CA VAL A 23 -14.45 6.23 8.07
C VAL A 23 -15.80 6.73 8.60
N PRO A 24 -16.92 6.05 8.36
CA PRO A 24 -18.20 6.47 8.92
C PRO A 24 -18.15 6.47 10.45
N ILE A 25 -18.79 7.45 11.08
CA ILE A 25 -18.88 7.58 12.56
C ILE A 25 -19.35 6.26 13.22
N ALA A 26 -20.28 5.55 12.58
CA ALA A 26 -20.75 4.25 13.04
C ALA A 26 -19.62 3.19 13.13
N GLN A 27 -18.62 3.27 12.27
CA GLN A 27 -17.48 2.36 12.24
C GLN A 27 -16.40 2.79 13.26
N GLU A 28 -16.24 4.09 13.54
CA GLU A 28 -15.41 4.57 14.64
C GLU A 28 -15.92 4.09 16.01
N TYR A 29 -17.23 4.22 16.27
CA TYR A 29 -17.86 3.70 17.49
C TYR A 29 -17.80 2.19 17.62
N ARG A 30 -17.68 1.46 16.50
CA ARG A 30 -17.42 0.01 16.46
C ARG A 30 -15.94 -0.33 16.69
N SER A 31 -15.16 0.56 17.28
CA SER A 31 -13.76 0.33 17.66
C SER A 31 -12.86 -0.05 16.47
N THR A 32 -13.03 0.60 15.31
CA THR A 32 -12.24 0.27 14.10
C THR A 32 -10.74 0.40 14.30
N ILE A 33 -10.30 1.34 15.14
CA ILE A 33 -8.88 1.46 15.52
C ILE A 33 -8.38 0.16 16.16
N ARG A 34 -9.13 -0.39 17.13
CA ARG A 34 -8.77 -1.66 17.78
C ARG A 34 -8.84 -2.84 16.81
N HIS A 35 -9.80 -2.85 15.89
CA HIS A 35 -9.89 -3.90 14.87
C HIS A 35 -8.73 -3.85 13.86
N GLY A 36 -8.36 -2.67 13.38
CA GLY A 36 -7.20 -2.49 12.49
C GLY A 36 -5.87 -2.86 13.18
N ALA A 37 -5.73 -2.49 14.46
CA ALA A 37 -4.55 -2.86 15.25
C ALA A 37 -4.35 -4.38 15.39
N LYS A 38 -5.43 -5.18 15.38
CA LYS A 38 -5.33 -6.65 15.38
C LYS A 38 -4.67 -7.19 14.11
N LEU A 39 -4.99 -6.62 12.95
CA LEU A 39 -4.38 -7.02 11.68
C LEU A 39 -2.89 -6.67 11.65
N LEU A 40 -2.55 -5.45 12.09
CA LEU A 40 -1.16 -5.02 12.22
C LEU A 40 -0.40 -5.94 13.19
N HIS A 41 -0.99 -6.28 14.33
CA HIS A 41 -0.41 -7.21 15.29
C HIS A 41 -0.20 -8.60 14.69
N ALA A 42 -1.19 -9.13 13.95
CA ALA A 42 -1.07 -10.44 13.32
C ALA A 42 0.10 -10.50 12.32
N PHE A 43 0.29 -9.47 11.50
CA PHE A 43 1.43 -9.40 10.58
C PHE A 43 2.78 -9.17 11.28
N ALA A 44 2.79 -8.40 12.36
CA ALA A 44 4.00 -8.17 13.16
C ALA A 44 4.46 -9.42 13.92
N GLU A 45 3.52 -10.22 14.43
CA GLU A 45 3.81 -11.46 15.18
C GLU A 45 4.08 -12.65 14.27
N ALA A 46 3.56 -12.64 13.03
CA ALA A 46 3.79 -13.72 12.08
C ALA A 46 5.28 -13.92 11.77
N THR A 47 5.80 -15.09 12.12
CA THR A 47 7.19 -15.53 11.85
C THR A 47 7.36 -16.32 10.55
N VAL A 48 6.24 -16.60 9.88
CA VAL A 48 6.23 -17.26 8.56
C VAL A 48 6.76 -16.31 7.47
N PRO A 49 7.28 -16.85 6.36
CA PRO A 49 7.69 -16.04 5.22
C PRO A 49 6.52 -15.20 4.68
N LYS A 50 6.74 -13.89 4.56
CA LYS A 50 5.76 -12.91 4.07
C LYS A 50 6.20 -12.31 2.75
N VAL A 51 5.38 -12.50 1.73
CA VAL A 51 5.60 -11.99 0.38
C VAL A 51 4.48 -11.02 0.00
N THR A 52 4.84 -9.79 -0.33
CA THR A 52 3.86 -8.74 -0.66
C THR A 52 4.06 -8.23 -2.07
N VAL A 53 2.98 -8.15 -2.85
CA VAL A 53 2.99 -7.61 -4.20
C VAL A 53 2.03 -6.44 -4.33
N ILE A 54 2.59 -5.26 -4.58
CA ILE A 54 1.83 -4.02 -4.77
C ILE A 54 1.41 -3.93 -6.23
N THR A 55 0.11 -4.01 -6.49
CA THR A 55 -0.42 -4.08 -7.85
C THR A 55 -0.91 -2.74 -8.39
N ARG A 56 -1.53 -1.93 -7.52
CA ARG A 56 -2.05 -0.61 -7.89
C ARG A 56 -1.83 0.42 -6.77
N LYS A 57 -2.83 0.71 -5.96
CA LYS A 57 -2.78 1.83 -5.00
C LYS A 57 -2.37 1.32 -3.62
N ALA A 58 -1.32 1.93 -3.07
CA ALA A 58 -0.84 1.70 -1.72
C ALA A 58 -0.60 3.05 -1.05
N TYR A 59 -1.54 3.47 -0.19
CA TYR A 59 -1.46 4.77 0.47
C TYR A 59 -1.50 4.68 2.00
N GLY A 60 -0.68 5.51 2.64
CA GLY A 60 -0.74 5.80 4.07
C GLY A 60 -0.69 4.57 4.98
N GLY A 61 -1.41 4.61 6.10
CA GLY A 61 -1.39 3.52 7.09
C GLY A 61 -1.91 2.19 6.56
N ALA A 62 -2.74 2.18 5.51
CA ALA A 62 -3.18 0.95 4.85
C ALA A 62 -2.05 0.27 4.07
N TYR A 63 -1.07 1.04 3.56
CA TYR A 63 0.16 0.46 3.04
C TYR A 63 0.92 -0.21 4.19
N ASP A 64 1.22 0.50 5.28
CA ASP A 64 2.04 -0.02 6.37
C ASP A 64 1.50 -1.28 7.04
N VAL A 65 0.17 -1.37 7.23
CA VAL A 65 -0.48 -2.55 7.84
C VAL A 65 -0.35 -3.81 6.97
N MET A 66 -0.16 -3.67 5.66
CA MET A 66 -0.22 -4.77 4.70
C MET A 66 1.14 -5.41 4.44
N SER A 67 1.83 -5.79 5.52
CA SER A 67 3.11 -6.53 5.48
C SER A 67 4.19 -5.84 4.65
N THR A 68 4.36 -4.53 4.86
CA THR A 68 5.46 -3.79 4.23
C THR A 68 6.79 -4.18 4.87
N LYS A 69 7.89 -3.77 4.24
CA LYS A 69 9.23 -3.92 4.83
C LYS A 69 9.34 -3.29 6.22
N HIS A 70 8.55 -2.26 6.52
CA HIS A 70 8.47 -1.63 7.83
C HIS A 70 7.85 -2.53 8.91
N LEU A 71 7.06 -3.54 8.50
CA LEU A 71 6.40 -4.51 9.38
C LEU A 71 7.03 -5.90 9.26
N CYS A 72 8.34 -5.95 9.01
CA CYS A 72 9.12 -7.18 8.85
C CYS A 72 8.60 -8.09 7.73
N GLY A 73 8.09 -7.52 6.62
CA GLY A 73 7.90 -8.27 5.39
C GLY A 73 9.23 -8.71 4.80
N ASP A 74 9.35 -9.98 4.42
CA ASP A 74 10.61 -10.54 3.90
C ASP A 74 10.89 -10.06 2.48
N THR A 75 9.87 -10.15 1.61
CA THR A 75 10.00 -9.77 0.19
C THR A 75 8.83 -8.91 -0.27
N ASN A 76 9.16 -7.73 -0.79
CA ASN A 76 8.17 -6.75 -1.26
C ASN A 76 8.44 -6.39 -2.72
N TYR A 77 7.53 -6.77 -3.61
CA TYR A 77 7.58 -6.40 -5.02
C TYR A 77 6.49 -5.41 -5.36
N THR A 78 6.70 -4.68 -6.45
CA THR A 78 5.72 -3.74 -6.98
C THR A 78 5.59 -3.89 -8.49
N TRP A 79 4.37 -3.71 -8.98
CA TRP A 79 4.13 -3.58 -10.41
C TRP A 79 4.48 -2.17 -10.89
N PRO A 80 4.72 -1.97 -12.21
CA PRO A 80 5.03 -0.66 -12.76
C PRO A 80 3.84 0.31 -12.67
N THR A 81 2.62 -0.22 -12.60
CA THR A 81 1.35 0.50 -12.47
C THR A 81 1.02 0.91 -11.04
N ALA A 82 1.89 0.60 -10.08
CA ALA A 82 1.62 0.85 -8.68
C ALA A 82 1.94 2.29 -8.27
N GLU A 83 1.11 2.84 -7.42
CA GLU A 83 1.25 4.16 -6.82
C GLU A 83 1.47 4.00 -5.31
N ILE A 84 2.63 4.41 -4.81
CA ILE A 84 3.01 4.31 -3.40
C ILE A 84 3.24 5.72 -2.87
N ALA A 85 2.33 6.20 -2.02
CA ALA A 85 2.38 7.57 -1.49
C ALA A 85 1.78 7.66 -0.08
N VAL A 86 2.00 8.78 0.61
CA VAL A 86 1.40 9.02 1.94
C VAL A 86 -0.11 9.15 1.83
N MET A 87 -0.59 9.87 0.81
CA MET A 87 -2.01 10.10 0.56
C MET A 87 -2.25 10.39 -0.92
N GLY A 88 -3.52 10.48 -1.32
CA GLY A 88 -3.89 10.83 -2.70
C GLY A 88 -3.38 12.21 -3.13
N ALA A 89 -3.24 12.40 -4.44
CA ALA A 89 -2.74 13.63 -5.01
C ALA A 89 -3.57 14.86 -4.59
N GLN A 90 -4.90 14.74 -4.60
CA GLN A 90 -5.80 15.82 -4.18
C GLN A 90 -5.52 16.27 -2.74
N ALA A 91 -5.58 15.34 -1.80
CA ALA A 91 -5.34 15.62 -0.37
C ALA A 91 -3.93 16.16 -0.10
N SER A 92 -2.94 15.74 -0.89
CA SER A 92 -1.57 16.23 -0.75
C SER A 92 -1.44 17.68 -1.21
N VAL A 93 -1.99 18.03 -2.38
CA VAL A 93 -1.96 19.40 -2.92
C VAL A 93 -2.72 20.35 -1.99
N ASP A 94 -3.89 19.93 -1.50
CA ASP A 94 -4.69 20.72 -0.56
C ASP A 94 -3.96 20.98 0.78
N THR A 95 -2.98 20.15 1.14
CA THR A 95 -2.22 20.27 2.38
C THR A 95 -0.90 21.02 2.19
N ILE A 96 -0.13 20.65 1.15
CA ILE A 96 1.24 21.12 0.89
C ILE A 96 1.24 22.41 0.07
N SER A 97 0.34 22.53 -0.91
CA SER A 97 0.28 23.64 -1.87
C SER A 97 -0.77 24.69 -1.49
N LYS A 98 -1.10 24.83 -0.20
CA LYS A 98 -2.01 25.88 0.28
C LYS A 98 -1.47 27.26 -0.12
N GLY A 99 -2.12 27.89 -1.11
CA GLY A 99 -1.74 29.21 -1.63
C GLY A 99 -1.03 29.21 -2.99
N HIS A 100 -0.93 28.08 -3.70
CA HIS A 100 -0.46 28.06 -5.09
C HIS A 100 -1.48 28.68 -6.05
N GLU A 101 -0.99 29.45 -7.03
CA GLU A 101 -1.83 30.09 -8.06
C GLU A 101 -2.50 29.09 -9.01
N ASN A 102 -1.88 27.92 -9.25
CA ASN A 102 -2.45 26.87 -10.11
C ASN A 102 -2.40 25.48 -9.44
N VAL A 103 -3.57 25.04 -8.95
CA VAL A 103 -3.76 23.77 -8.22
C VAL A 103 -3.61 22.56 -9.14
N GLU A 104 -4.00 22.67 -10.41
CA GLU A 104 -3.93 21.56 -11.36
C GLU A 104 -2.50 21.22 -11.77
N ASP A 105 -1.65 22.24 -11.94
CA ASP A 105 -0.22 22.03 -12.22
C ASP A 105 0.48 21.35 -11.04
N ALA A 106 0.21 21.81 -9.82
CA ALA A 106 0.73 21.19 -8.59
C ALA A 106 0.28 19.73 -8.46
N ARG A 107 -0.95 19.41 -8.88
CA ARG A 107 -1.48 18.03 -8.89
C ARG A 107 -0.79 17.15 -9.92
N ALA A 108 -0.61 17.64 -11.14
CA ALA A 108 0.10 16.91 -12.19
C ALA A 108 1.55 16.65 -11.80
N GLU A 109 2.22 17.65 -11.24
CA GLU A 109 3.58 17.52 -10.71
C GLU A 109 3.64 16.47 -9.60
N TRP A 110 2.68 16.46 -8.67
CA TRP A 110 2.67 15.50 -7.59
C TRP A 110 2.42 14.06 -8.04
N ILE A 111 1.52 13.86 -9.01
CA ILE A 111 1.32 12.55 -9.65
C ILE A 111 2.63 12.10 -10.33
N SER A 112 3.30 13.00 -11.05
CA SER A 112 4.54 12.66 -11.76
C SER A 112 5.67 12.26 -10.80
N LYS A 113 5.81 12.96 -9.68
CA LYS A 113 6.93 12.78 -8.73
C LYS A 113 6.68 11.69 -7.70
N CYS A 114 5.44 11.55 -7.23
CA CYS A 114 5.11 10.75 -6.06
C CYS A 114 4.16 9.58 -6.33
N ALA A 115 3.42 9.56 -7.44
CA ALA A 115 2.55 8.43 -7.78
C ALA A 115 3.25 7.34 -8.59
N SER A 116 4.59 7.40 -8.74
CA SER A 116 5.37 6.32 -9.33
C SER A 116 5.91 5.38 -8.23
N PRO A 117 6.21 4.10 -8.55
CA PRO A 117 6.80 3.17 -7.59
C PRO A 117 8.31 3.41 -7.38
N SER A 118 8.95 4.19 -8.25
CA SER A 118 10.39 4.45 -8.26
C SER A 118 10.93 5.08 -6.96
N PRO A 119 10.29 6.08 -6.34
CA PRO A 119 10.76 6.66 -5.09
C PRO A 119 10.82 5.64 -3.94
N ALA A 120 9.86 4.71 -3.89
CA ALA A 120 9.85 3.63 -2.91
C ALA A 120 10.97 2.60 -3.17
N ALA A 121 11.29 2.35 -4.44
CA ALA A 121 12.39 1.47 -4.83
C ALA A 121 13.77 2.08 -4.49
N VAL A 122 13.97 3.37 -4.78
CA VAL A 122 15.22 4.09 -4.44
C VAL A 122 15.48 4.11 -2.93
N ARG A 123 14.41 4.22 -2.13
CA ARG A 123 14.49 4.16 -0.66
C ARG A 123 14.65 2.74 -0.12
N GLY A 124 14.59 1.72 -0.98
CA GLY A 124 14.69 0.32 -0.58
C GLY A 124 13.48 -0.19 0.21
N PHE A 125 12.32 0.45 0.10
CA PHE A 125 11.07 0.01 0.73
C PHE A 125 10.44 -1.16 -0.04
N VAL A 126 10.72 -1.25 -1.33
CA VAL A 126 10.41 -2.39 -2.20
C VAL A 126 11.72 -2.98 -2.73
N GLY A 127 11.77 -4.30 -2.85
CA GLY A 127 12.93 -5.05 -3.34
C GLY A 127 13.11 -4.97 -4.86
N GLY A 128 12.04 -4.68 -5.61
CA GLY A 128 12.13 -4.50 -7.05
C GLY A 128 10.80 -4.21 -7.73
N ILE A 129 10.88 -3.65 -8.94
CA ILE A 129 9.74 -3.45 -9.84
C ILE A 129 9.70 -4.63 -10.81
N ILE A 130 8.64 -5.43 -10.76
CA ILE A 130 8.48 -6.64 -11.58
C ILE A 130 7.32 -6.48 -12.56
N GLN A 131 7.34 -7.22 -13.67
CA GLN A 131 6.22 -7.26 -14.60
C GLN A 131 5.07 -8.12 -14.02
N PRO A 132 3.80 -7.78 -14.29
CA PRO A 132 2.68 -8.57 -13.78
C PRO A 132 2.77 -10.07 -14.13
N ILE A 133 3.22 -10.39 -15.34
CA ILE A 133 3.38 -11.76 -15.81
C ILE A 133 4.50 -12.54 -15.09
N SER A 134 5.52 -11.85 -14.58
CA SER A 134 6.62 -12.48 -13.85
C SER A 134 6.35 -12.66 -12.37
N THR A 135 5.13 -12.33 -11.88
CA THR A 135 4.80 -12.41 -10.44
C THR A 135 4.83 -13.84 -9.89
N ARG A 136 4.58 -14.85 -10.74
CA ARG A 136 4.55 -16.27 -10.36
C ARG A 136 5.88 -16.99 -10.57
N ALA A 137 6.73 -16.46 -11.45
CA ALA A 137 7.93 -17.12 -11.94
C ALA A 137 8.98 -17.26 -10.84
#